data_AF-A0A932CVP2-F1
#
_entry.id   AF-A0A932CVP2-F1
#
_cell.length_a   1.000
_cell.length_b   1.000
_cell.length_c   1.000
_cell.angle_alpha   90.00
_cell.angle_beta   90.00
_cell.angle_gamma   90.00
#
_symmetry.space_group_name_H-M   'P 1'
#
loop_
_entity.id
_entity.type
_entity.pdbx_description
1 polymer ?
#
loop_
_entity_poly.entity_id
_entity_poly.type
_entity_poly.pdbx_seq_one_letter_code
_entity_poly.pdbx_strand_id
1 'polypeptide(L)'
;MRNGTRDLLEEALRLPPDERASLASQLLRSLDDDEGEALAPEEWQRLWTAEVERRLRDVREGKVELIEGDAVFRELRAGRKSGR
;
A
#
# COMPACT_ATOMS: atom_id res chain seq x y z
N MET A 1 1.12 -24.34 24.25
CA MET A 1 -0.25 -24.42 23.69
C MET A 1 -0.14 -24.12 22.21
N ARG A 2 -0.60 -25.00 21.32
CA ARG A 2 -0.77 -24.68 19.90
C ARG A 2 -2.25 -24.40 19.70
N ASN A 3 -2.65 -23.13 19.78
CA ASN A 3 -3.98 -22.74 19.32
C ASN A 3 -3.94 -22.70 17.79
N GLY A 4 -4.90 -23.34 17.12
CA GLY A 4 -5.04 -23.19 15.68
C GLY A 4 -5.48 -21.77 15.35
N THR A 5 -5.27 -21.32 14.10
CA THR A 5 -5.70 -19.99 13.64
C THR A 5 -7.18 -19.70 13.96
N ARG A 6 -8.02 -20.72 13.94
CA ARG A 6 -9.44 -20.64 14.31
C ARG A 6 -9.64 -20.29 15.79
N ASP A 7 -8.92 -20.95 16.70
CA ASP A 7 -9.08 -20.73 18.14
C ASP A 7 -8.63 -19.31 18.51
N LEU A 8 -7.52 -18.83 17.91
CA LEU A 8 -7.04 -17.46 18.07
C LEU A 8 -8.03 -16.42 17.53
N LEU A 9 -8.68 -16.71 16.40
CA LEU A 9 -9.72 -15.83 15.86
C LEU A 9 -10.93 -15.77 16.79
N GLU A 10 -11.38 -16.91 17.32
CA GLU A 10 -12.49 -16.95 18.27
C GLU A 10 -12.18 -16.20 19.56
N GLU A 11 -10.95 -16.27 20.06
CA GLU A 11 -10.48 -15.47 21.20
C GLU A 11 -10.43 -13.97 20.89
N ALA A 12 -9.85 -13.59 19.75
CA ALA A 12 -9.76 -12.20 19.31
C ALA A 12 -11.15 -11.56 19.14
N LEU A 13 -12.13 -12.31 18.61
CA LEU A 13 -13.49 -11.81 18.42
C LEU A 13 -14.25 -11.54 19.74
N ARG A 14 -13.79 -12.11 20.87
CA ARG A 14 -14.36 -11.83 22.20
C ARG A 14 -13.88 -10.50 22.81
N LEU A 15 -12.82 -9.91 22.27
CA LEU A 15 -12.30 -8.63 22.76
C LEU A 15 -13.25 -7.46 22.42
N PRO A 16 -13.23 -6.36 23.19
CA PRO A 16 -13.91 -5.11 22.84
C PRO A 16 -13.47 -4.57 21.46
N PRO A 17 -14.31 -3.78 20.76
CA PRO A 17 -13.99 -3.27 19.43
C PRO A 17 -12.63 -2.58 19.30
N ASP A 18 -12.25 -1.75 20.26
CA ASP A 18 -10.99 -0.99 20.22
C ASP A 18 -9.76 -1.90 20.38
N GLU A 19 -9.86 -2.91 21.25
CA GLU A 19 -8.82 -3.92 21.44
C GLU A 19 -8.67 -4.81 20.20
N ARG A 20 -9.78 -5.17 19.54
CA ARG A 20 -9.73 -5.86 18.24
C ARG A 20 -9.05 -5.03 17.18
N ALA A 21 -9.33 -3.73 17.10
CA ALA A 21 -8.71 -2.83 16.13
C ALA A 21 -7.19 -2.72 16.38
N SER A 22 -6.78 -2.61 17.64
CA SER A 22 -5.37 -2.60 18.03
C SER A 22 -4.66 -3.91 17.66
N LEU A 23 -5.28 -5.05 17.96
CA LEU A 23 -4.73 -6.37 17.62
C LEU A 23 -4.61 -6.56 16.10
N ALA A 24 -5.65 -6.18 15.34
CA ALA A 24 -5.61 -6.23 13.88
C ALA A 24 -4.50 -5.35 13.30
N SER A 25 -4.29 -4.15 13.83
CA SER A 25 -3.20 -3.26 13.41
C SER A 25 -1.81 -3.84 13.69
N GLN A 26 -1.63 -4.54 14.82
CA GLN A 26 -0.38 -5.22 15.14
C GLN A 26 -0.11 -6.40 14.21
N LEU A 27 -1.14 -7.23 13.95
CA LEU A 27 -1.04 -8.35 13.02
C LEU A 27 -0.76 -7.90 11.59
N LEU A 28 -1.36 -6.80 11.14
CA LEU A 28 -1.08 -6.23 9.82
C LEU A 28 0.37 -5.77 9.72
N ARG A 29 0.88 -5.02 10.72
CA ARG A 29 2.27 -4.56 10.74
C ARG A 29 3.27 -5.72 10.76
N SER A 30 2.97 -6.83 11.44
CA SER A 30 3.86 -7.98 11.43
C SER A 30 4.01 -8.64 10.06
N LEU A 31 3.06 -8.43 9.13
CA LEU A 31 3.20 -8.89 7.75
C LEU A 31 4.15 -8.01 6.95
N ASP A 32 4.26 -6.72 7.31
CA ASP A 32 5.22 -5.79 6.72
C ASP A 32 6.64 -6.04 7.24
N ASP A 33 6.76 -6.57 8.47
CA ASP A 33 8.01 -6.92 9.15
C ASP A 33 8.55 -8.33 8.81
N ASP A 34 7.89 -9.10 7.94
CA ASP A 34 8.48 -10.32 7.36
C ASP A 34 9.57 -9.92 6.35
N GLU A 35 10.73 -9.53 6.90
CA GLU A 35 11.97 -9.06 6.27
C GLU A 35 12.57 -10.01 5.21
N GLY A 36 11.94 -11.16 4.95
CA GLY A 36 12.43 -12.17 4.01
C GLY A 36 12.34 -11.75 2.53
N GLU A 37 11.49 -10.79 2.19
CA GLU A 37 11.24 -10.35 0.80
C GLU A 37 11.29 -8.83 0.59
N ALA A 38 11.51 -8.05 1.65
CA ALA A 38 11.63 -6.60 1.55
C ALA A 38 13.01 -6.19 1.05
N LEU A 39 13.08 -5.50 -0.08
CA LEU A 39 14.32 -4.91 -0.58
C LEU A 39 14.90 -3.94 0.45
N ALA A 40 16.23 -3.89 0.56
CA ALA A 40 16.90 -2.86 1.35
C ALA A 40 16.47 -1.46 0.87
N PRO A 41 16.36 -0.46 1.77
CA PRO A 41 15.97 0.91 1.38
C PRO A 41 16.79 1.48 0.21
N GLU A 42 18.08 1.16 0.13
CA GLU A 42 18.98 1.57 -0.95
C GLU A 42 18.61 0.92 -2.29
N GLU A 43 18.14 -0.32 -2.26
CA GLU A 43 17.72 -1.04 -3.46
C GLU A 43 16.36 -0.52 -3.96
N TRP A 44 15.44 -0.23 -3.05
CA TRP A 44 14.23 0.55 -3.38
C TRP A 44 14.56 1.87 -4.07
N GLN A 45 15.46 2.65 -3.47
CA GLN A 45 15.87 3.93 -4.02
C GLN A 45 16.48 3.78 -5.42
N ARG A 46 17.34 2.77 -5.62
CA ARG A 46 17.95 2.49 -6.93
C ARG A 46 16.91 2.14 -7.99
N LEU A 47 16.00 1.20 -7.70
CA LEU A 47 14.98 0.76 -8.65
C LEU A 47 14.00 1.88 -8.99
N TRP A 48 13.56 2.64 -7.99
CA TRP A 48 12.64 3.74 -8.20
C TRP A 48 13.27 4.90 -8.97
N THR A 49 14.53 5.22 -8.67
CA THR A 49 15.28 6.24 -9.43
C THR A 49 15.40 5.84 -10.90
N ALA A 50 15.77 4.58 -11.19
CA ALA A 50 15.88 4.07 -12.55
C ALA A 50 14.55 4.14 -13.30
N GLU A 51 13.43 3.80 -12.65
CA GLU A 51 12.10 3.87 -13.26
C GLU A 51 11.65 5.32 -13.52
N VAL A 52 11.89 6.24 -12.58
CA VAL A 52 11.57 7.66 -12.77
C VAL A 52 12.37 8.25 -13.92
N GLU A 53 13.67 7.96 -14.02
CA GLU A 53 14.51 8.40 -15.13
C GLU A 53 14.05 7.84 -16.47
N ARG A 54 13.66 6.55 -16.50
CA ARG A 54 13.12 5.91 -17.71
C ARG A 54 11.84 6.59 -18.15
N ARG A 55 10.86 6.79 -17.24
CA ARG A 55 9.60 7.48 -17.57
C ARG A 55 9.84 8.90 -18.04
N LEU A 56 10.76 9.63 -17.41
CA LEU A 56 11.10 10.99 -17.81
C LEU A 56 11.68 11.05 -19.24
N ARG A 57 12.54 10.09 -19.61
CA ARG A 57 13.02 9.96 -21.00
C ARG A 57 11.89 9.66 -21.96
N ASP A 58 11.04 8.68 -21.65
CA ASP A 58 9.94 8.29 -22.54
C ASP A 58 8.98 9.47 -22.79
N VAL A 59 8.71 10.29 -21.76
CA VAL A 59 7.94 11.53 -21.91
C VAL A 59 8.65 12.55 -22.81
N ARG A 60 9.94 12.81 -22.56
CA ARG A 60 10.72 13.78 -23.35
C ARG A 60 10.89 13.37 -24.81
N GLU A 61 10.95 12.08 -25.08
CA GLU A 61 11.10 11.51 -26.42
C GLU A 61 9.76 11.27 -27.11
N GLY A 62 8.63 11.56 -26.45
CA GLY A 62 7.29 11.36 -27.03
C GLY A 62 6.92 9.89 -27.23
N LYS A 63 7.52 8.97 -26.48
CA LYS A 63 7.27 7.52 -26.55
C LYS A 63 6.00 7.09 -25.83
N VAL A 64 5.37 7.99 -25.10
CA VAL A 64 4.16 7.75 -24.32
C VAL A 64 3.13 8.82 -24.62
N GLU A 65 1.86 8.43 -24.62
CA GLU A 65 0.73 9.36 -24.69
C GLU A 65 0.50 9.99 -23.33
N LEU A 66 0.47 11.32 -23.27
CA LEU A 66 0.21 12.07 -22.05
C LEU A 66 -1.27 12.41 -21.93
N ILE A 67 -1.75 12.43 -20.70
CA ILE A 67 -3.07 12.95 -20.36
C ILE A 67 -2.92 14.33 -19.70
N GLU A 68 -3.89 15.21 -19.93
CA GLU A 68 -3.93 16.53 -19.33
C GLU A 68 -4.05 16.43 -17.79
N GLY A 69 -3.11 17.05 -17.08
CA GLY A 69 -3.06 16.98 -15.61
C GLY A 69 -4.35 17.49 -14.95
N ASP A 70 -4.96 18.54 -15.49
CA ASP A 70 -6.21 19.08 -14.99
C ASP A 70 -7.38 18.09 -15.11
N ALA A 71 -7.38 17.24 -16.14
CA ALA A 71 -8.40 16.21 -16.30
C ALA A 71 -8.32 15.19 -15.15
N VAL A 72 -7.10 14.74 -14.82
CA VAL A 72 -6.84 13.82 -13.69
C VAL A 72 -7.31 14.42 -12.37
N PHE A 73 -6.94 15.68 -12.10
CA PHE A 73 -7.35 16.32 -10.84
C PHE A 73 -8.86 16.58 -10.76
N ARG A 74 -9.55 16.81 -11.87
CA ARG A 74 -11.01 16.89 -11.88
C ARG A 74 -11.64 15.55 -11.52
N GLU A 75 -11.15 14.45 -12.10
CA GLU A 75 -11.65 13.10 -11.85
C GLU A 75 -11.47 12.68 -10.38
N LEU A 76 -10.27 12.89 -9.81
CA LEU A 76 -9.99 12.58 -8.41
C LEU A 76 -10.92 13.33 -7.45
N ARG A 77 -11.23 14.61 -7.74
CA ARG A 77 -12.17 15.40 -6.93
C ARG A 77 -13.62 14.95 -7.10
N ALA A 78 -14.00 14.50 -8.29
CA ALA A 78 -15.34 13.99 -8.56
C ALA A 78 -15.58 12.64 -7.85
N GLY A 79 -14.62 11.70 -7.92
CA GLY A 79 -14.71 10.40 -7.25
C GLY A 79 -14.80 10.49 -5.72
N ARG A 80 -14.17 11.51 -5.12
CA ARG A 80 -14.25 11.77 -3.67
C ARG A 80 -15.62 12.24 -3.17
N LYS A 81 -16.53 12.67 -4.06
CA LYS A 81 -17.90 13.07 -3.68
C LYS A 81 -18.86 11.89 -3.56
N SER A 82 -18.50 10.69 -4.04
CA SER A 82 -19.38 9.52 -4.04
C SER A 82 -19.13 8.53 -2.90
N GLY A 83 -18.18 8.81 -2.00
CA GLY A 83 -17.77 7.90 -0.93
C GLY A 83 -17.80 8.53 0.48
N ARG A 84 -18.71 9.47 0.75
CA ARG A 84 -18.90 10.04 2.09
C ARG A 84 -20.35 9.89 2.53
#